data_AF-A0A9W6BJN8-F1
#
_entry.id   AF-A0A9W6BJN8-F1
#
_cell.length_a   1.000
_cell.length_b   1.000
_cell.length_c   1.000
_cell.angle_alpha   90.00
_cell.angle_beta   90.00
_cell.angle_gamma   90.00
#
_symmetry.space_group_name_H-M   'P 1'
#
loop_
_entity.id
_entity.type
_entity.pdbx_description
1 polymer ?
#
loop_
_entity_poly.entity_id
_entity_poly.type
_entity_poly.pdbx_seq_one_letter_code
_entity_poly.pdbx_strand_id
1 'polypeptide(L)'
;MDTFSFAAEFHALSDLIKDPDGAEAAAPPPGSVSRPTPGSIGPKELLDVKVPAPKARHDPKEIWREDELEDAVEDDYDDDRQVPSYEFLYKQSVDTADNFLGMGGKDPSSTSCEDLVVRVELPEAASAAELDLDVKDTYLKLSSPHYKLSIHLPHKVDGERGKAKWDASKKVLSITLRIVREDPF
;
A
#
# COMPACT_ATOMS: atom_id res chain seq x y z
N MET A 1 -66.66 24.71 -12.27
CA MET A 1 -65.78 24.03 -13.25
C MET A 1 -65.40 25.09 -14.26
N ASP A 2 -64.38 25.84 -13.86
CA ASP A 2 -64.17 27.22 -14.28
C ASP A 2 -63.17 27.22 -15.43
N THR A 3 -63.71 27.22 -16.65
CA THR A 3 -62.97 27.20 -17.93
C THR A 3 -62.09 28.44 -18.14
N PHE A 4 -62.19 29.45 -17.26
CA PHE A 4 -61.41 30.69 -17.31
C PHE A 4 -60.00 30.54 -16.71
N SER A 5 -59.77 29.57 -15.82
CA SER A 5 -58.42 29.32 -15.26
C SER A 5 -57.47 28.75 -16.31
N PHE A 6 -57.95 27.80 -17.11
CA PHE A 6 -57.15 27.10 -18.10
C PHE A 6 -56.59 28.03 -19.18
N ALA A 7 -57.34 29.05 -19.60
CA ALA A 7 -56.87 30.01 -20.60
C ALA A 7 -55.71 30.87 -20.09
N ALA A 8 -55.73 31.25 -18.80
CA ALA A 8 -54.65 32.01 -18.17
C ALA A 8 -53.41 31.13 -17.95
N GLU A 9 -53.61 29.89 -17.51
CA GLU A 9 -52.53 28.91 -17.31
C GLU A 9 -51.88 28.49 -18.64
N PHE A 10 -52.66 28.33 -19.71
CA PHE A 10 -52.15 28.06 -21.05
C PHE A 10 -51.34 29.23 -21.61
N HIS A 11 -51.77 30.46 -21.38
CA HIS A 11 -51.01 31.65 -21.80
C HIS A 11 -49.68 31.77 -21.04
N ALA A 12 -49.68 31.51 -19.74
CA ALA A 12 -48.47 31.49 -18.92
C ALA A 12 -47.49 30.40 -19.37
N LEU A 13 -47.99 29.21 -19.73
CA LEU A 13 -47.17 28.12 -20.26
C LEU A 13 -46.61 28.47 -21.66
N SER A 14 -47.40 29.13 -22.50
CA SER A 14 -46.96 29.58 -23.82
C SER A 14 -45.85 30.62 -23.74
N ASP A 15 -45.87 31.51 -22.75
CA ASP A 15 -44.79 32.49 -22.57
C ASP A 15 -43.55 31.89 -21.90
N LEU A 16 -43.69 30.78 -21.16
CA LEU A 16 -42.56 30.02 -20.62
C LEU A 16 -41.84 29.18 -21.68
N ILE A 17 -42.58 28.66 -22.68
CA ILE A 17 -42.04 27.83 -23.78
C ILE A 17 -41.47 28.68 -24.92
N LYS A 18 -41.84 29.96 -25.01
CA LYS A 18 -41.18 30.88 -25.94
C LYS A 18 -39.75 31.12 -25.45
N ASP A 19 -38.80 30.44 -26.08
CA ASP A 19 -37.40 30.81 -26.01
C ASP A 19 -37.26 32.31 -26.35
N PRO A 20 -36.58 33.12 -25.51
CA PRO A 20 -36.43 34.56 -25.75
C PRO A 20 -35.54 34.88 -26.97
N ASP A 21 -34.97 33.87 -27.63
CA ASP A 21 -34.14 34.02 -28.84
C ASP A 21 -34.90 33.65 -30.13
N GLY A 22 -36.17 34.06 -30.19
CA GLY A 22 -36.95 34.17 -31.43
C GLY A 22 -36.64 35.45 -32.22
N ALA A 23 -35.51 36.12 -31.95
CA ALA A 23 -34.98 37.09 -32.87
C ALA A 23 -34.30 36.34 -34.01
N GLU A 24 -34.59 36.73 -35.24
CA GLU A 24 -33.84 36.35 -36.43
C GLU A 24 -32.39 36.83 -36.25
N ALA A 25 -31.60 36.07 -35.51
CA ALA A 25 -30.18 36.28 -35.34
C ALA A 25 -29.54 35.79 -36.62
N ALA A 26 -29.20 36.72 -37.51
CA ALA A 26 -28.26 36.48 -38.58
C ALA A 26 -27.09 35.64 -38.04
N ALA A 27 -26.84 34.50 -38.68
CA ALA A 27 -25.81 33.55 -38.25
C ALA A 27 -24.51 34.30 -37.95
N PRO A 28 -23.92 34.16 -36.74
CA PRO A 28 -22.63 34.75 -36.46
C PRO A 28 -21.59 34.16 -37.43
N PRO A 29 -20.58 34.95 -37.85
CA PRO A 29 -19.55 34.49 -38.78
C PRO A 29 -18.89 33.21 -38.24
N PRO A 30 -18.52 32.26 -39.12
CA PRO A 30 -17.93 30.99 -38.68
C PRO A 30 -16.62 31.27 -37.93
N GLY A 31 -16.63 31.11 -36.61
CA GLY A 31 -15.44 31.29 -35.79
C GLY A 31 -15.66 31.55 -34.29
N SER A 32 -16.86 31.93 -33.85
CA SER A 32 -17.09 32.28 -32.44
C SER A 32 -18.13 31.38 -31.76
N VAL A 33 -17.80 30.11 -31.58
CA VAL A 33 -18.47 29.25 -30.57
C VAL A 33 -17.41 28.79 -29.59
N SER A 34 -17.30 29.52 -28.47
CA SER A 34 -16.53 29.06 -27.32
C SER A 34 -17.20 27.81 -26.79
N ARG A 35 -16.60 26.65 -27.09
CA ARG A 35 -17.05 25.34 -26.60
C ARG A 35 -17.06 25.39 -25.07
N PRO A 36 -18.20 25.23 -24.39
CA PRO A 36 -18.21 25.23 -22.92
C PRO A 36 -17.34 24.07 -22.45
N THR A 37 -16.20 24.40 -21.84
CA THR A 37 -15.36 23.41 -21.16
C THR A 37 -15.90 23.21 -19.75
N PRO A 38 -15.67 22.06 -19.11
CA PRO A 38 -16.08 21.83 -17.72
C PRO A 38 -15.66 22.92 -16.73
N GLY A 39 -14.58 23.67 -17.03
CA GLY A 39 -14.12 24.82 -16.24
C GLY A 39 -14.89 26.14 -16.45
N SER A 40 -15.91 26.15 -17.31
CA SER A 40 -16.76 27.32 -17.57
C SER A 40 -17.99 27.38 -16.66
N ILE A 41 -18.18 26.35 -15.82
CA ILE A 41 -19.33 26.20 -14.93
C ILE A 41 -18.91 26.69 -13.53
N GLY A 42 -19.31 27.92 -13.18
CA GLY A 42 -19.12 28.47 -11.83
C GLY A 42 -18.83 29.97 -11.81
N PRO A 43 -18.86 30.61 -10.61
CA PRO A 43 -18.42 31.99 -10.43
C PRO A 43 -16.98 32.16 -10.93
N LYS A 44 -16.71 33.24 -11.67
CA LYS A 44 -15.36 33.53 -12.21
C LYS A 44 -14.34 33.86 -11.12
N GLU A 45 -14.83 34.19 -9.93
CA GLU A 45 -14.04 34.39 -8.72
C GLU A 45 -13.75 33.00 -8.11
N LEU A 46 -12.57 32.45 -8.41
CA LEU A 46 -12.07 31.23 -7.79
C LEU A 46 -11.88 31.47 -6.29
N LEU A 47 -12.47 30.60 -5.46
CA LEU A 47 -12.13 30.52 -4.03
C LEU A 47 -10.62 30.34 -3.88
N ASP A 48 -10.00 30.98 -2.90
CA ASP A 48 -8.56 30.86 -2.56
C ASP A 48 -8.25 29.47 -1.98
N VAL A 49 -8.49 28.44 -2.78
CA VAL A 49 -8.16 27.05 -2.49
C VAL A 49 -6.73 26.87 -2.94
N LYS A 50 -5.81 26.80 -1.97
CA LYS A 50 -4.42 26.43 -2.21
C LYS A 50 -4.38 24.97 -2.63
N VAL A 51 -4.59 24.71 -3.91
CA VAL A 51 -4.42 23.38 -4.50
C VAL A 51 -2.94 23.02 -4.39
N PRO A 52 -2.57 21.89 -3.76
CA PRO A 52 -1.18 21.46 -3.75
C PRO A 52 -0.71 21.32 -5.21
N ALA A 53 0.48 21.84 -5.50
CA ALA A 53 1.03 21.81 -6.84
C ALA A 53 1.00 20.37 -7.39
N PRO A 54 0.57 20.16 -8.65
CA PRO A 54 0.63 18.85 -9.26
C PRO A 54 2.08 18.35 -9.19
N LYS A 55 2.28 17.14 -8.66
CA LYS A 55 3.58 16.48 -8.70
C LYS A 55 4.10 16.54 -10.14
N ALA A 56 5.39 16.86 -10.30
CA ALA A 56 6.01 17.06 -11.60
C ALA A 56 5.64 15.93 -12.56
N ARG A 57 5.19 16.28 -13.78
CA ARG A 57 4.93 15.29 -14.83
C ARG A 57 6.27 14.73 -15.28
N HIS A 58 6.42 13.41 -15.11
CA HIS A 58 7.63 12.67 -15.41
C HIS A 58 7.88 12.50 -16.91
N ASP A 59 9.12 12.18 -17.27
CA ASP A 59 9.54 11.89 -18.63
C ASP A 59 8.73 10.72 -19.23
N PRO A 60 8.11 10.89 -20.41
CA PRO A 60 7.25 9.88 -21.04
C PRO A 60 8.05 8.69 -21.62
N LYS A 61 9.37 8.66 -21.47
CA LYS A 61 10.26 7.58 -21.93
C LYS A 61 10.76 6.67 -20.82
N GLU A 62 10.61 7.06 -19.56
CA GLU A 62 10.90 6.20 -18.42
C GLU A 62 9.64 5.42 -18.08
N ILE A 63 9.58 4.20 -18.62
CA ILE A 63 8.45 3.27 -18.45
C ILE A 63 8.47 2.65 -17.04
N TRP A 64 9.63 2.57 -16.41
CA TRP A 64 9.83 2.04 -15.07
C TRP A 64 10.43 3.12 -14.19
N ARG A 65 9.83 3.35 -13.01
CA ARG A 65 10.43 4.21 -12.00
C ARG A 65 11.27 3.38 -11.04
N GLU A 66 12.30 3.97 -10.47
CA GLU A 66 13.07 3.35 -9.39
C GLU A 66 12.20 3.06 -8.16
N ASP A 67 11.15 3.86 -7.90
CA ASP A 67 10.14 3.58 -6.87
C ASP A 67 9.11 2.48 -7.26
N GLU A 68 9.01 2.14 -8.54
CA GLU A 68 8.14 1.08 -9.06
C GLU A 68 8.88 -0.24 -9.28
N LEU A 69 10.21 -0.23 -9.22
CA LEU A 69 11.03 -1.43 -9.13
C LEU A 69 10.94 -1.93 -7.69
N GLU A 70 10.18 -3.01 -7.46
CA GLU A 70 10.31 -3.77 -6.22
C GLU A 70 11.79 -4.15 -6.05
N ASP A 71 12.33 -4.02 -4.83
CA ASP A 71 13.62 -4.58 -4.45
C ASP A 71 13.56 -6.09 -4.74
N ALA A 72 13.86 -6.47 -5.98
CA ALA A 72 13.88 -7.84 -6.38
C ALA A 72 14.97 -8.49 -5.54
N VAL A 73 14.57 -9.40 -4.67
CA VAL A 73 15.48 -10.43 -4.19
C VAL A 73 15.86 -11.24 -5.41
N GLU A 74 16.90 -10.80 -6.11
CA GLU A 74 17.61 -11.64 -7.05
C GLU A 74 18.16 -12.80 -6.22
N ASP A 75 17.41 -13.90 -6.18
CA ASP A 75 18.01 -15.22 -6.11
C ASP A 75 18.90 -15.28 -7.34
N ASP A 76 20.22 -15.07 -7.17
CA ASP A 76 21.20 -15.42 -8.20
C ASP A 76 20.97 -16.90 -8.52
N TYR A 77 20.21 -17.18 -9.59
CA TYR A 77 19.92 -18.52 -10.06
C TYR A 77 21.20 -19.29 -10.48
N ASP A 78 22.34 -18.58 -10.56
CA ASP A 78 23.68 -19.08 -10.84
C ASP A 78 24.56 -19.27 -9.58
N ASP A 79 23.99 -19.26 -8.38
CA ASP A 79 24.73 -19.55 -7.15
C ASP A 79 24.71 -21.06 -6.83
N ASP A 80 25.88 -21.71 -6.82
CA ASP A 80 26.04 -23.14 -6.49
C ASP A 80 25.71 -23.47 -5.01
N ARG A 81 25.46 -22.47 -4.17
CA ARG A 81 25.17 -22.64 -2.74
C ARG A 81 23.78 -23.23 -2.50
N GLN A 82 23.69 -24.11 -1.51
CA GLN A 82 22.43 -24.78 -1.18
C GLN A 82 21.49 -23.84 -0.41
N VAL A 83 20.18 -23.95 -0.66
CA VAL A 83 19.18 -23.28 0.17
C VAL A 83 18.96 -24.08 1.47
N PRO A 84 19.17 -23.49 2.66
CA PRO A 84 18.99 -24.19 3.93
C PRO A 84 17.51 -24.38 4.26
N SER A 85 17.20 -25.38 5.08
CA SER A 85 15.83 -25.60 5.59
C SER A 85 15.46 -24.48 6.56
N TYR A 86 14.29 -23.87 6.37
CA TYR A 86 13.79 -22.81 7.24
C TYR A 86 12.33 -23.00 7.62
N GLU A 87 11.97 -22.49 8.81
CA GLU A 87 10.62 -22.55 9.36
C GLU A 87 10.25 -21.20 9.98
N PHE A 88 9.01 -20.76 9.75
CA PHE A 88 8.42 -19.60 10.43
C PHE A 88 7.62 -20.04 11.65
N LEU A 89 7.95 -19.48 12.81
CA LEU A 89 7.20 -19.67 14.04
C LEU A 89 6.75 -18.32 14.58
N TYR A 90 5.65 -18.33 15.32
CA TYR A 90 5.07 -17.13 15.91
C TYR A 90 5.21 -17.20 17.42
N LYS A 91 5.66 -16.11 18.02
CA LYS A 91 5.86 -16.00 19.47
C LYS A 91 4.95 -14.94 20.05
N GLN A 92 4.15 -15.36 21.01
CA GLN A 92 3.25 -14.51 21.77
C GLN A 92 3.80 -14.32 23.18
N SER A 93 3.92 -13.06 23.63
CA SER A 93 4.10 -12.77 25.04
C SER A 93 2.75 -12.95 25.74
N VAL A 94 2.69 -13.82 26.75
CA VAL A 94 1.45 -14.11 27.50
C VAL A 94 1.73 -13.83 28.97
N ASP A 95 0.92 -12.96 29.58
CA ASP A 95 0.99 -12.67 31.02
C ASP A 95 -0.06 -13.48 31.80
N THR A 96 0.06 -13.46 33.12
CA THR A 96 -0.90 -14.04 34.06
C THR A 96 -2.33 -13.51 33.84
N ALA A 97 -2.50 -12.24 33.49
CA ALA A 97 -3.81 -11.67 33.12
C ALA A 97 -4.40 -12.32 31.87
N ASP A 98 -3.56 -12.69 30.91
CA ASP A 98 -3.98 -13.31 29.65
C ASP A 98 -4.38 -14.77 29.90
N ASN A 99 -3.55 -15.52 30.64
CA ASN A 99 -3.75 -16.95 30.87
C ASN A 99 -4.80 -17.27 31.94
N PHE A 100 -4.92 -16.45 32.98
CA PHE A 100 -5.80 -16.73 34.13
C PHE A 100 -7.10 -15.94 34.10
N LEU A 101 -7.08 -14.70 33.60
CA LEU A 101 -8.24 -13.80 33.65
C LEU A 101 -8.88 -13.57 32.28
N GLY A 102 -8.20 -13.93 31.18
CA GLY A 102 -8.69 -13.67 29.82
C GLY A 102 -8.83 -12.19 29.47
N MET A 103 -8.20 -11.29 30.25
CA MET A 103 -8.32 -9.84 30.08
C MET A 103 -7.32 -9.24 29.10
N GLY A 104 -6.42 -10.06 28.56
CA GLY A 104 -5.33 -9.65 27.68
C GLY A 104 -5.71 -9.19 26.28
N GLY A 105 -6.93 -9.50 25.84
CA GLY A 105 -7.34 -9.33 24.44
C GLY A 105 -6.54 -10.16 23.44
N LYS A 106 -5.65 -11.04 23.92
CA LYS A 106 -4.84 -11.93 23.09
C LYS A 106 -5.58 -13.25 22.89
N ASP A 107 -5.59 -13.71 21.66
CA ASP A 107 -6.18 -14.99 21.25
C ASP A 107 -5.06 -15.96 20.82
N PRO A 108 -5.32 -17.27 20.64
CA PRO A 108 -4.29 -18.24 20.28
C PRO A 108 -3.88 -18.19 18.79
N SER A 109 -4.38 -17.24 18.00
CA SER A 109 -3.97 -17.09 16.60
C SER A 109 -2.62 -16.40 16.45
N SER A 110 -2.01 -16.59 15.27
CA SER A 110 -0.83 -15.82 14.86
C SER A 110 -1.10 -14.31 14.79
N THR A 111 -2.37 -13.89 14.67
CA THR A 111 -2.76 -12.47 14.68
C THR A 111 -2.60 -11.83 16.06
N SER A 112 -2.44 -12.58 17.15
CA SER A 112 -2.10 -12.03 18.47
C SER A 112 -0.60 -12.13 18.80
N CYS A 113 0.20 -12.78 17.94
CA CYS A 113 1.63 -12.95 18.14
C CYS A 113 2.40 -11.68 17.78
N GLU A 114 3.32 -11.27 18.64
CA GLU A 114 4.00 -10.00 18.45
C GLU A 114 5.38 -10.16 17.79
N ASP A 115 6.02 -11.32 17.96
CA ASP A 115 7.32 -11.60 17.36
C ASP A 115 7.20 -12.76 16.34
N LEU A 116 7.86 -12.60 15.19
CA LEU A 116 8.10 -13.62 14.18
C LEU A 116 9.47 -14.27 14.45
N VAL A 117 9.51 -15.58 14.58
CA VAL A 117 10.74 -16.35 14.79
C VAL A 117 11.05 -17.16 13.54
N VAL A 118 12.14 -16.85 12.85
CA VAL A 118 12.65 -17.62 11.72
C VAL A 118 13.71 -18.59 12.26
N ARG A 119 13.46 -19.90 12.12
CA ARG A 119 14.44 -20.95 12.45
C ARG A 119 15.05 -21.46 11.16
N VAL A 120 16.38 -21.38 11.05
CA VAL A 120 17.12 -21.85 9.88
C VAL A 120 18.09 -22.94 10.32
N GLU A 121 18.03 -24.10 9.69
CA GLU A 121 18.90 -25.25 9.97
C GLU A 121 20.11 -25.23 9.02
N LEU A 122 21.32 -25.22 9.60
CA LEU A 122 22.57 -25.01 8.88
C LEU A 122 23.59 -26.10 9.30
N PRO A 123 23.41 -27.36 8.86
CA PRO A 123 24.21 -28.48 9.36
C PRO A 123 25.69 -28.40 9.01
N GLU A 124 26.09 -27.67 7.95
CA GLU A 124 27.49 -27.49 7.57
C GLU A 124 28.14 -26.23 8.15
N ALA A 125 27.38 -25.31 8.77
CA ALA A 125 27.96 -24.13 9.38
C ALA A 125 28.67 -24.47 10.71
N ALA A 126 29.93 -24.04 10.84
CA ALA A 126 30.74 -24.33 12.03
C ALA A 126 30.59 -23.23 13.10
N SER A 127 30.49 -21.96 12.68
CA SER A 127 30.41 -20.82 13.59
C SER A 127 29.41 -19.75 13.13
N ALA A 128 28.88 -18.99 14.08
CA ALA A 128 28.06 -17.81 13.80
C ALA A 128 28.82 -16.71 13.05
N ALA A 129 30.15 -16.69 13.14
CA ALA A 129 30.99 -15.67 12.51
C ALA A 129 31.05 -15.79 10.98
N GLU A 130 30.69 -16.96 10.43
CA GLU A 130 30.66 -17.23 8.99
C GLU A 130 29.29 -16.92 8.38
N LEU A 131 28.33 -16.53 9.21
CA LEU A 131 26.96 -16.21 8.83
C LEU A 131 26.81 -14.71 8.72
N ASP A 132 26.48 -14.25 7.53
CA ASP A 132 26.10 -12.88 7.24
C ASP A 132 24.57 -12.81 7.16
N LEU A 133 23.95 -12.04 8.06
CA LEU A 133 22.50 -11.90 8.14
C LEU A 133 22.12 -10.45 7.90
N ASP A 134 21.41 -10.20 6.81
CA ASP A 134 20.79 -8.93 6.47
C ASP A 134 19.28 -9.04 6.69
N VAL A 135 18.75 -8.21 7.57
CA VAL A 135 17.33 -8.17 7.91
C VAL A 135 16.78 -6.82 7.49
N LYS A 136 15.82 -6.85 6.58
CA LYS A 136 15.02 -5.67 6.21
C LYS A 136 13.57 -5.89 6.59
N ASP A 137 12.76 -4.86 6.40
CA ASP A 137 11.39 -4.85 6.89
C ASP A 137 10.50 -5.92 6.24
N THR A 138 10.78 -6.26 4.97
CA THR A 138 9.96 -7.19 4.17
C THR A 138 10.73 -8.41 3.68
N TYR A 139 12.06 -8.44 3.84
CA TYR A 139 12.89 -9.54 3.37
C TYR A 139 14.03 -9.85 4.33
N LEU A 140 14.46 -11.11 4.29
CA LEU A 140 15.56 -11.62 5.06
C LEU A 140 16.54 -12.30 4.11
N LYS A 141 17.80 -11.89 4.19
CA LYS A 141 18.90 -12.47 3.43
C LYS A 141 19.93 -13.03 4.38
N LEU A 142 20.25 -14.31 4.20
CA LEU A 142 21.30 -15.01 4.92
C LEU A 142 22.31 -15.53 3.90
N SER A 143 23.56 -15.16 4.08
CA SER A 143 24.68 -15.60 3.26
C SER A 143 25.71 -16.31 4.13
N SER A 144 26.18 -17.45 3.65
CA SER A 144 27.28 -18.22 4.22
C SER A 144 28.11 -18.84 3.09
N PRO A 145 29.28 -19.43 3.39
CA PRO A 145 30.11 -20.07 2.37
C PRO A 145 29.40 -21.21 1.61
N HIS A 146 28.51 -21.94 2.28
CA HIS A 146 27.83 -23.12 1.74
C HIS A 146 26.34 -22.90 1.47
N TYR A 147 25.71 -21.98 2.19
CA TYR A 147 24.28 -21.71 2.11
C TYR A 147 23.97 -20.27 1.75
N LYS A 148 22.92 -20.09 0.97
CA LYS A 148 22.32 -18.79 0.66
C LYS A 148 20.80 -18.91 0.80
N LEU A 149 20.19 -17.94 1.46
CA LEU A 149 18.75 -17.89 1.67
C LEU A 149 18.30 -16.44 1.49
N SER A 150 17.45 -16.20 0.50
CA SER A 150 16.75 -14.94 0.30
C SER A 150 15.26 -15.23 0.38
N ILE A 151 14.58 -14.71 1.40
CA ILE A 151 13.14 -14.99 1.59
C ILE A 151 12.38 -13.70 1.89
N HIS A 152 11.16 -13.64 1.37
CA HIS A 152 10.19 -12.62 1.77
C HIS A 152 9.53 -12.99 3.09
N LEU A 153 9.37 -12.00 3.95
CA LEU A 153 8.71 -12.16 5.25
C LEU A 153 7.19 -12.04 5.07
N PRO A 154 6.39 -12.86 5.78
CA PRO A 154 4.93 -12.82 5.68
C PRO A 154 4.31 -11.55 6.27
N HIS A 155 5.05 -10.85 7.14
CA HIS A 155 4.64 -9.59 7.74
C HIS A 155 5.81 -8.61 7.70
N LYS A 156 5.48 -7.32 7.71
CA LYS A 156 6.47 -6.28 7.97
C LYS A 156 7.03 -6.44 9.38
N VAL A 157 8.36 -6.39 9.49
CA VAL A 157 9.06 -6.47 10.76
C VAL A 157 9.94 -5.25 10.98
N ASP A 158 10.28 -5.03 12.24
CA ASP A 158 11.30 -4.04 12.63
C ASP A 158 12.67 -4.71 12.60
N GLY A 159 13.49 -4.36 11.60
CA GLY A 159 14.84 -4.90 11.44
C GLY A 159 15.81 -4.45 12.55
N GLU A 160 15.60 -3.27 13.16
CA GLU A 160 16.49 -2.72 14.17
C GLU A 160 16.33 -3.44 15.52
N ARG A 161 15.11 -3.83 15.87
CA ARG A 161 14.78 -4.53 17.13
C ARG A 161 14.93 -6.05 17.06
N GLY A 162 15.43 -6.57 15.96
CA GLY A 162 15.67 -7.99 15.74
C GLY A 162 16.71 -8.58 16.70
N LYS A 163 16.54 -9.85 17.07
CA LYS A 163 17.48 -10.63 17.88
C LYS A 163 17.80 -11.95 17.19
N ALA A 164 19.07 -12.18 16.85
CA ALA A 164 19.52 -13.46 16.31
C ALA A 164 20.32 -14.23 17.36
N LYS A 165 20.10 -15.56 17.42
CA LYS A 165 20.83 -16.47 18.29
C LYS A 165 21.26 -17.71 17.52
N TRP A 166 22.56 -18.01 17.54
CA TRP A 166 23.13 -19.23 16.99
C TRP A 166 23.25 -20.30 18.08
N ASP A 167 22.64 -21.47 17.85
CA ASP A 167 22.78 -22.63 18.73
C ASP A 167 23.69 -23.68 18.07
N ALA A 168 25.00 -23.61 18.35
CA ALA A 168 26.01 -24.49 17.74
C ALA A 168 25.77 -26.00 17.97
N SER A 169 25.16 -26.37 19.10
CA SER A 169 24.85 -27.78 19.39
C SER A 169 23.79 -28.38 18.47
N LYS A 170 22.82 -27.56 18.04
CA LYS A 170 21.75 -27.98 17.13
C LYS A 170 22.02 -27.56 15.68
N LYS A 171 23.01 -26.68 15.48
CA LYS A 171 23.31 -26.03 14.19
C LYS A 171 22.10 -25.31 13.62
N VAL A 172 21.40 -24.58 14.49
CA VAL A 172 20.19 -23.82 14.14
C VAL A 172 20.41 -22.36 14.48
N LEU A 173 20.10 -21.50 13.51
CA LEU A 173 20.00 -20.05 13.68
C LEU A 173 18.54 -19.69 14.00
N SER A 174 18.31 -19.08 15.15
CA SER A 174 16.99 -18.60 15.57
C SER A 174 16.97 -17.08 15.52
N ILE A 175 16.11 -16.51 14.67
CA ILE A 175 16.03 -15.07 14.40
C ILE A 175 14.65 -14.60 14.88
N THR A 176 14.60 -13.77 15.91
CA THR A 176 13.37 -13.20 16.47
C THR A 176 13.22 -11.77 15.99
N LEU A 177 12.15 -11.49 15.26
CA LEU A 177 11.86 -10.21 14.62
C LEU A 177 10.52 -9.68 15.16
N ARG A 178 10.46 -8.40 15.52
CA ARG A 178 9.22 -7.80 16.03
C ARG A 178 8.31 -7.47 14.84
N ILE A 179 7.07 -7.93 14.86
CA ILE A 179 6.09 -7.64 13.81
C ILE A 179 5.60 -6.20 13.98
N VAL A 180 5.72 -5.40 12.92
CA VAL A 180 5.14 -4.06 12.83
C VAL A 180 3.77 -4.19 12.21
N ARG A 181 2.75 -3.88 13.01
CA ARG A 181 1.37 -3.84 12.53
C ARG A 181 1.06 -2.41 12.18
N GLU A 182 0.66 -2.17 10.94
CA GLU A 182 -0.01 -0.93 10.59
C GLU A 182 -1.37 -0.98 11.30
N ASP A 183 -1.54 -0.17 12.34
CA ASP A 183 -2.82 -0.05 13.04
C ASP A 183 -3.91 0.23 11.98
N PRO A 184 -4.89 -0.66 11.81
CA PRO A 184 -6.10 -0.25 11.13
C PRO A 184 -6.81 0.69 12.11
N PHE A 185 -6.97 1.96 11.68
CA PHE A 185 -7.77 3.05 12.28
C PHE A 185 -7.02 4.07 13.15
#